data_AF-A0A0F9DV98-F1
#
_entry.id   AF-A0A0F9DV98-F1
#
_cell.length_a   1.000
_cell.length_b   1.000
_cell.length_c   1.000
_cell.angle_alpha   90.00
_cell.angle_beta   90.00
_cell.angle_gamma   90.00
#
_symmetry.space_group_name_H-M   'P 1'
#
loop_
_entity.id
_entity.type
_entity.pdbx_description
1 polymer ?
#
loop_
_entity_poly.entity_id
_entity_poly.type
_entity_poly.pdbx_seq_one_letter_code
_entity_poly.pdbx_strand_id
1 'polypeptide(L)'
;ATARAMKAGLEVLRPHLSEGRNEPTGTVVLGTVKGDLHDIGKNLVGMMLEGAGFKVVDLGVDVQVEKIIEAAEKENADVIGLSALLTTTMLALEPSIKMVKEKISGIKVMVGGSPLTQEFADKVGADGFAPDALRAINLAKKLAGKQ
;
A
#
# COMPACT_ATOMS: atom_id res chain seq x y z
N ALA A 1 -2.60 -24.05 -1.08
CA ALA A 1 -2.76 -24.58 0.30
C ALA A 1 -1.96 -23.77 1.33
N THR A 2 -0.68 -23.51 1.08
CA THR A 2 0.25 -22.76 1.96
C THR A 2 -0.15 -21.31 2.25
N ALA A 3 -0.61 -20.54 1.25
CA ALA A 3 -1.02 -19.14 1.46
C ALA A 3 -2.24 -18.99 2.39
N ARG A 4 -3.19 -19.94 2.36
CA ARG A 4 -4.36 -19.94 3.25
C ARG A 4 -3.96 -20.25 4.70
N ALA A 5 -3.03 -21.19 4.89
CA ALA A 5 -2.49 -21.50 6.21
C ALA A 5 -1.74 -20.31 6.83
N MET A 6 -0.94 -19.59 6.02
CA MET A 6 -0.25 -18.38 6.47
C MET A 6 -1.24 -17.27 6.86
N LYS A 7 -2.28 -17.04 6.04
CA LYS A 7 -3.34 -16.06 6.35
C LYS A 7 -4.08 -16.42 7.65
N ALA A 8 -4.47 -17.68 7.82
CA ALA A 8 -5.15 -18.14 9.04
C ALA A 8 -4.26 -18.00 10.28
N GLY A 9 -2.97 -18.31 10.19
CA GLY A 9 -2.03 -18.12 11.29
C GLY A 9 -1.88 -16.65 11.68
N LEU A 10 -1.81 -15.75 10.69
CA LEU A 10 -1.69 -14.32 10.98
C LEU A 10 -2.97 -13.73 11.58
N GLU A 11 -4.16 -14.18 11.14
CA GLU A 11 -5.45 -13.78 11.73
C GLU A 11 -5.51 -14.11 13.23
N VAL A 12 -4.95 -15.25 13.64
CA VAL A 12 -4.86 -15.64 15.05
C VAL A 12 -3.86 -14.77 15.82
N LEU A 13 -2.76 -14.37 15.20
CA LEU A 13 -1.70 -13.58 15.84
C LEU A 13 -2.01 -12.07 15.90
N ARG A 14 -2.82 -11.54 14.98
CA ARG A 14 -3.20 -10.12 14.88
C ARG A 14 -3.65 -9.47 16.20
N PRO A 15 -4.59 -10.04 16.98
CA PRO A 15 -5.02 -9.42 18.24
C PRO A 15 -3.90 -9.34 19.28
N HIS A 16 -3.01 -10.33 19.33
CA HIS A 16 -1.90 -10.38 20.30
C HIS A 16 -0.69 -9.53 19.91
N LEU A 17 -0.51 -9.22 18.62
CA LEU A 17 0.50 -8.25 18.16
C LEU A 17 0.11 -6.80 18.50
N SER A 18 -1.17 -6.57 18.76
CA SER A 18 -1.75 -5.26 19.07
C SER A 18 -1.76 -4.96 20.58
N GLU A 19 -1.71 -5.99 21.43
CA GLU A 19 -1.57 -5.87 22.88
C GLU A 19 -0.16 -5.38 23.24
N GLY A 20 0.00 -4.05 23.39
CA GLY A 20 1.21 -3.42 23.91
C GLY A 20 1.82 -2.31 23.03
N ARG A 21 1.27 -2.04 21.84
CA ARG A 21 1.67 -0.87 21.03
C ARG A 21 0.71 0.28 21.29
N ASN A 22 1.15 1.24 22.10
CA ASN A 22 0.49 2.53 22.22
C ASN A 22 0.74 3.32 20.93
N GLU A 23 -0.34 3.57 20.20
CA GLU A 23 -0.44 4.27 18.91
C GLU A 23 0.22 3.59 17.68
N PRO A 24 -0.48 3.56 16.53
CA PRO A 24 0.12 3.08 15.28
C PRO A 24 1.33 3.93 14.88
N THR A 25 2.36 3.30 14.31
CA THR A 25 3.51 3.99 13.70
C THR A 25 3.06 5.01 12.66
N GLY A 26 2.01 4.68 11.92
CA GLY A 26 1.31 5.51 10.95
C GLY A 26 0.17 4.74 10.31
N THR A 27 -0.58 5.37 9.41
CA THR A 27 -1.69 4.76 8.67
C THR A 27 -1.35 4.65 7.19
N VAL A 28 -1.49 3.46 6.62
CA VAL A 28 -1.28 3.18 5.19
C VAL A 28 -2.58 2.70 4.55
N VAL A 29 -3.00 3.34 3.46
CA VAL A 29 -4.08 2.83 2.60
C VAL A 29 -3.47 2.06 1.44
N LEU A 30 -3.89 0.81 1.25
CA LEU A 30 -3.43 -0.05 0.15
C LEU A 30 -4.57 -0.35 -0.83
N GLY A 31 -4.24 -0.40 -2.12
CA GLY A 31 -5.18 -0.86 -3.15
C GLY A 31 -4.47 -1.33 -4.41
N THR A 32 -5.00 -2.39 -5.03
CA THR A 32 -4.62 -2.74 -6.40
C THR A 32 -5.47 -1.89 -7.35
N VAL A 33 -4.83 -1.24 -8.31
CA VAL A 33 -5.48 -0.27 -9.21
C VAL A 33 -6.61 -0.91 -10.03
N LYS A 34 -7.53 -0.06 -10.51
CA LYS A 34 -8.63 -0.45 -11.38
C LYS A 34 -8.19 -1.36 -12.54
N GLY A 35 -8.96 -2.41 -12.78
CA GLY A 35 -8.73 -3.42 -13.81
C GLY A 35 -7.72 -4.50 -13.42
N ASP A 36 -7.11 -4.41 -12.24
CA ASP A 36 -6.14 -5.39 -11.75
C ASP A 36 -6.69 -6.17 -10.56
N LEU A 37 -6.66 -7.50 -10.67
CA LEU A 37 -7.22 -8.44 -9.69
C LEU A 37 -6.14 -9.14 -8.85
N HIS A 38 -4.87 -8.78 -9.03
CA HIS A 38 -3.78 -9.43 -8.33
C HIS A 38 -3.54 -8.80 -6.96
N ASP A 39 -3.55 -9.61 -5.92
CA ASP A 39 -3.47 -9.16 -4.52
C ASP A 39 -2.36 -9.82 -3.71
N ILE A 40 -1.75 -10.91 -4.17
CA ILE A 40 -0.79 -11.70 -3.37
C ILE A 40 0.36 -10.82 -2.84
N GLY A 41 0.99 -10.03 -3.72
CA GLY A 41 2.09 -9.14 -3.35
C GLY A 41 1.63 -8.02 -2.41
N LYS A 42 0.51 -7.37 -2.72
CA LYS A 42 -0.09 -6.31 -1.88
C LYS A 42 -0.46 -6.84 -0.49
N ASN A 43 -1.08 -8.01 -0.40
CA ASN A 43 -1.47 -8.63 0.87
C ASN A 43 -0.23 -8.95 1.70
N LEU A 44 0.84 -9.47 1.09
CA LEU A 44 2.11 -9.68 1.78
C LEU A 44 2.68 -8.37 2.34
N VAL A 45 2.67 -7.30 1.55
CA VAL A 45 3.09 -5.95 2.00
C VAL A 45 2.21 -5.47 3.17
N GLY A 46 0.89 -5.60 3.08
CA GLY A 46 -0.04 -5.22 4.14
C GLY A 46 0.24 -5.96 5.45
N MET A 47 0.38 -7.28 5.40
CA MET A 47 0.73 -8.10 6.57
C MET A 47 2.07 -7.68 7.20
N MET A 48 3.06 -7.35 6.38
CA MET A 48 4.37 -6.90 6.84
C MET A 48 4.34 -5.51 7.46
N LEU A 49 3.54 -4.59 6.90
CA LEU A 49 3.33 -3.24 7.45
C LEU A 49 2.61 -3.29 8.81
N GLU A 50 1.59 -4.13 8.95
CA GLU A 50 0.93 -4.39 10.25
C GLU A 50 1.93 -4.92 11.27
N GLY A 51 2.74 -5.91 10.88
CA GLY A 51 3.84 -6.43 11.71
C GLY A 51 4.81 -5.34 12.16
N ALA A 52 5.07 -4.35 11.30
CA ALA A 52 5.89 -3.17 11.57
C ALA A 52 5.17 -2.02 12.34
N GLY A 53 3.90 -2.19 12.68
CA GLY A 53 3.14 -1.27 13.56
C GLY A 53 2.30 -0.23 12.84
N PHE A 54 2.18 -0.33 11.51
CA PHE A 54 1.23 0.51 10.79
C PHE A 54 -0.20 0.02 10.99
N LYS A 55 -1.13 0.96 11.05
CA LYS A 55 -2.53 0.71 10.73
C LYS A 55 -2.64 0.56 9.23
N VAL A 56 -3.12 -0.58 8.74
CA VAL A 56 -3.28 -0.83 7.30
C VAL A 56 -4.76 -0.88 6.95
N VAL A 57 -5.15 -0.08 5.95
CA VAL A 57 -6.49 -0.04 5.38
C VAL A 57 -6.39 -0.58 3.96
N ASP A 58 -6.68 -1.86 3.82
CA ASP A 58 -6.60 -2.55 2.53
C ASP A 58 -7.96 -2.54 1.82
N LEU A 59 -8.02 -1.83 0.69
CA LEU A 59 -9.22 -1.71 -0.14
C LEU A 59 -9.40 -2.87 -1.12
N GLY A 60 -8.46 -3.81 -1.16
CA GLY A 60 -8.50 -4.97 -2.03
C GLY A 60 -8.02 -4.66 -3.44
N VAL A 61 -8.75 -5.21 -4.41
CA VAL A 61 -8.39 -5.18 -5.84
C VAL A 61 -9.42 -4.46 -6.68
N ASP A 62 -9.06 -4.12 -7.92
CA ASP A 62 -9.92 -3.37 -8.84
C ASP A 62 -10.47 -2.07 -8.21
N VAL A 63 -9.59 -1.33 -7.54
CA VAL A 63 -9.99 -0.17 -6.74
C VAL A 63 -9.96 1.08 -7.60
N GLN A 64 -11.10 1.78 -7.65
CA GLN A 64 -11.18 3.11 -8.25
C GLN A 64 -10.43 4.13 -7.37
N VAL A 65 -9.70 5.05 -8.01
CA VAL A 65 -8.85 6.01 -7.29
C VAL A 65 -9.65 6.89 -6.32
N GLU A 66 -10.90 7.19 -6.63
CA GLU A 66 -11.80 7.96 -5.78
C GLU A 66 -12.03 7.27 -4.42
N LYS A 67 -12.13 5.95 -4.40
CA LYS A 67 -12.25 5.17 -3.15
C LYS A 67 -10.95 5.18 -2.34
N ILE A 68 -9.80 5.22 -3.02
CA ILE A 68 -8.49 5.33 -2.38
C ILE A 68 -8.38 6.68 -1.68
N ILE A 69 -8.78 7.75 -2.36
CA ILE A 69 -8.79 9.12 -1.84
C ILE A 69 -9.74 9.22 -0.65
N GLU A 70 -10.99 8.74 -0.78
CA GLU A 70 -11.98 8.76 0.30
C GLU A 70 -11.47 8.03 1.55
N ALA A 71 -10.89 6.84 1.38
CA ALA A 71 -10.31 6.09 2.49
C ALA A 71 -9.10 6.80 3.10
N ALA A 72 -8.23 7.40 2.30
CA ALA A 72 -7.06 8.12 2.77
C ALA A 72 -7.44 9.35 3.60
N GLU A 73 -8.44 10.12 3.18
CA GLU A 73 -8.95 11.26 3.93
C GLU A 73 -9.64 10.81 5.22
N LYS A 74 -10.54 9.82 5.14
CA LYS A 74 -11.28 9.29 6.29
C LYS A 74 -10.36 8.75 7.38
N GLU A 75 -9.31 8.05 6.97
CA GLU A 75 -8.41 7.36 7.88
C GLU A 75 -7.19 8.20 8.26
N ASN A 76 -7.10 9.44 7.76
CA ASN A 76 -5.94 10.33 7.90
C ASN A 76 -4.63 9.60 7.55
N ALA A 77 -4.60 9.02 6.36
CA ALA A 77 -3.48 8.20 5.90
C ALA A 77 -2.20 9.03 5.75
N ASP A 78 -1.08 8.48 6.25
CA ASP A 78 0.25 9.04 6.04
C ASP A 78 0.79 8.67 4.65
N VAL A 79 0.44 7.47 4.17
CA VAL A 79 0.94 6.91 2.91
C VAL A 79 -0.18 6.18 2.16
N ILE A 80 -0.22 6.35 0.85
CA ILE A 80 -1.01 5.52 -0.07
C ILE A 80 -0.07 4.56 -0.80
N GLY A 81 -0.39 3.27 -0.80
CA GLY A 81 0.31 2.24 -1.56
C GLY A 81 -0.54 1.69 -2.70
N LEU A 82 -0.07 1.85 -3.94
CA LEU A 82 -0.75 1.34 -5.13
C LEU A 82 -0.02 0.11 -5.69
N SER A 83 -0.78 -0.93 -6.03
CA SER A 83 -0.25 -2.14 -6.65
C SER A 83 -0.78 -2.34 -8.08
N ALA A 84 0.07 -2.84 -8.98
CA ALA A 84 -0.30 -3.28 -10.32
C ALA A 84 0.61 -4.43 -10.78
N LEU A 85 0.08 -5.46 -11.45
CA LEU A 85 0.84 -6.61 -11.97
C LEU A 85 0.82 -6.71 -13.50
N LEU A 86 -0.17 -6.13 -14.18
CA LEU A 86 -0.24 -6.19 -15.64
C LEU A 86 0.30 -4.90 -16.27
N THR A 87 1.01 -5.00 -17.38
CA THR A 87 1.49 -3.82 -18.12
C THR A 87 0.35 -2.89 -18.53
N THR A 88 -0.85 -3.45 -18.79
CA THR A 88 -2.07 -2.69 -19.09
C THR A 88 -2.60 -1.92 -17.89
N THR A 89 -2.52 -2.49 -16.68
CA THR A 89 -3.02 -1.86 -15.45
C THR A 89 -2.02 -0.87 -14.85
N MET A 90 -0.73 -1.02 -15.14
CA MET A 90 0.30 -0.02 -14.82
C MET A 90 -0.03 1.36 -15.38
N LEU A 91 -0.70 1.44 -16.53
CA LEU A 91 -1.13 2.70 -17.14
C LEU A 91 -2.15 3.46 -16.28
N ALA A 92 -2.82 2.80 -15.35
CA ALA A 92 -3.73 3.44 -14.41
C ALA A 92 -2.99 4.17 -13.27
N LEU A 93 -1.68 3.92 -13.06
CA LEU A 93 -0.93 4.51 -11.95
C LEU A 93 -0.74 6.02 -12.12
N GLU A 94 -0.30 6.49 -13.29
CA GLU A 94 -0.07 7.92 -13.55
C GLU A 94 -1.32 8.78 -13.29
N PRO A 95 -2.49 8.51 -13.90
CA PRO A 95 -3.69 9.30 -13.62
C PRO A 95 -4.15 9.15 -12.16
N SER A 96 -3.96 7.98 -11.54
CA SER A 96 -4.34 7.78 -10.14
C SER A 96 -3.48 8.62 -9.19
N ILE A 97 -2.15 8.59 -9.36
CA ILE A 97 -1.19 9.36 -8.56
C ILE A 97 -1.45 10.85 -8.73
N LYS A 98 -1.67 11.30 -9.97
CA LYS A 98 -1.99 12.70 -10.25
C LYS A 98 -3.25 13.14 -9.51
N MET A 99 -4.33 12.37 -9.60
CA MET A 99 -5.59 12.70 -8.92
C MET A 99 -5.42 12.70 -7.39
N VAL A 100 -4.71 11.73 -6.83
CA VAL A 100 -4.40 11.68 -5.39
C VAL A 100 -3.67 12.95 -4.95
N LYS A 101 -2.64 13.37 -5.68
CA LYS A 101 -1.84 14.57 -5.35
C LYS A 101 -2.61 15.88 -5.53
N GLU A 102 -3.55 15.92 -6.47
CA GLU A 102 -4.45 17.07 -6.66
C GLU A 102 -5.48 17.19 -5.52
N LYS A 103 -5.96 16.05 -4.99
CA LYS A 103 -7.01 16.03 -3.94
C LYS A 103 -6.44 16.14 -2.53
N ILE A 104 -5.36 15.42 -2.25
CA ILE A 104 -4.76 15.35 -0.92
C ILE A 104 -3.35 15.92 -0.99
N SER A 105 -3.22 17.20 -0.67
CA SER A 105 -1.93 17.88 -0.74
C SER A 105 -0.92 17.28 0.23
N GLY A 106 0.28 16.97 -0.27
CA GLY A 106 1.40 16.52 0.56
C GLY A 106 1.41 15.02 0.91
N ILE A 107 0.33 14.27 0.61
CA ILE A 107 0.32 12.81 0.86
C ILE A 107 1.37 12.10 0.02
N LYS A 108 2.00 11.08 0.60
CA LYS A 108 3.03 10.28 -0.08
C LYS A 108 2.42 9.07 -0.74
N VAL A 109 2.77 8.86 -2.01
CA VAL A 109 2.31 7.70 -2.79
C VAL A 109 3.48 6.79 -3.11
N MET A 110 3.43 5.55 -2.66
CA MET A 110 4.36 4.50 -3.06
C MET A 110 3.70 3.50 -4.01
N VAL A 111 4.49 2.93 -4.91
CA VAL A 111 4.02 1.95 -5.89
C VAL A 111 4.80 0.64 -5.83
N GLY A 112 4.16 -0.46 -6.21
CA GLY A 112 4.79 -1.78 -6.27
C GLY A 112 4.07 -2.76 -7.19
N GLY A 113 4.76 -3.85 -7.52
CA GLY A 113 4.27 -4.88 -8.43
C GLY A 113 5.38 -5.44 -9.31
N SER A 114 5.25 -6.72 -9.71
CA SER A 114 6.35 -7.45 -10.36
C SER A 114 6.93 -6.78 -11.62
N PRO A 115 6.14 -6.16 -12.52
CA PRO A 115 6.71 -5.51 -13.70
C PRO A 115 7.15 -4.04 -13.47
N LEU A 116 6.89 -3.47 -12.29
CA LEU A 116 7.25 -2.08 -12.00
C LEU A 116 8.76 -1.95 -11.78
N THR A 117 9.28 -0.79 -12.18
CA THR A 117 10.67 -0.39 -11.96
C THR A 117 10.71 0.98 -11.29
N GLN A 118 11.87 1.34 -10.74
CA GLN A 118 12.09 2.70 -10.20
C GLN A 118 11.88 3.76 -11.29
N GLU A 119 12.42 3.53 -12.50
CA GLU A 119 12.27 4.45 -13.63
C GLU A 119 10.81 4.69 -13.99
N PHE A 120 9.99 3.64 -14.00
CA PHE A 120 8.55 3.79 -14.23
C PHE A 120 7.87 4.57 -13.11
N ALA A 121 8.20 4.28 -11.85
CA ALA A 121 7.65 4.98 -10.69
C ALA A 121 7.97 6.48 -10.72
N ASP A 122 9.20 6.84 -11.06
CA ASP A 122 9.65 8.23 -11.19
C ASP A 122 8.88 8.93 -12.32
N LYS A 123 8.73 8.26 -13.47
CA LYS A 123 7.98 8.78 -14.62
C LYS A 123 6.52 9.09 -14.29
N VAL A 124 5.85 8.23 -13.52
CA VAL A 124 4.44 8.43 -13.13
C VAL A 124 4.27 9.33 -11.91
N GLY A 125 5.36 9.85 -11.35
CA GLY A 125 5.34 10.81 -10.26
C GLY A 125 5.07 10.21 -8.88
N ALA A 126 5.35 8.92 -8.67
CA ALA A 126 5.29 8.32 -7.34
C ALA A 126 6.38 8.90 -6.42
N ASP A 127 6.13 8.94 -5.10
CA ASP A 127 7.13 9.34 -4.10
C ASP A 127 8.10 8.19 -3.76
N GLY A 128 7.81 6.96 -4.18
CA GLY A 128 8.74 5.86 -4.09
C GLY A 128 8.26 4.55 -4.69
N PHE A 129 9.20 3.64 -4.90
CA PHE A 129 8.97 2.29 -5.40
C PHE A 129 9.62 1.26 -4.49
N ALA A 130 8.94 0.13 -4.29
CA ALA A 130 9.49 -1.01 -3.57
C ALA A 130 9.38 -2.28 -4.44
N PRO A 131 10.50 -2.97 -4.72
CA PRO A 131 10.49 -4.19 -5.52
C PRO A 131 10.06 -5.43 -4.71
N ASP A 132 10.04 -5.34 -3.38
CA ASP A 132 9.68 -6.43 -2.48
C ASP A 132 9.07 -5.92 -1.16
N ALA A 133 8.49 -6.83 -0.38
CA ALA A 133 7.76 -6.48 0.83
C ALA A 133 8.66 -5.91 1.94
N LEU A 134 9.91 -6.35 2.06
CA LEU A 134 10.82 -5.85 3.10
C LEU A 134 11.20 -4.40 2.82
N ARG A 135 11.53 -4.08 1.56
CA ARG A 135 11.81 -2.71 1.14
C ARG A 135 10.58 -1.82 1.20
N ALA A 136 9.38 -2.37 1.00
CA ALA A 136 8.13 -1.64 1.14
C ALA A 136 7.92 -1.11 2.56
N ILE A 137 8.27 -1.89 3.60
CA ILE A 137 8.19 -1.43 5.00
C ILE A 137 9.12 -0.23 5.23
N ASN A 138 10.38 -0.35 4.81
CA ASN A 138 11.37 0.71 4.99
C ASN A 138 10.99 1.99 4.24
N LEU A 139 10.45 1.83 3.03
CA LEU A 139 9.94 2.95 2.25
C LEU A 139 8.73 3.62 2.93
N ALA A 140 7.77 2.83 3.41
CA ALA A 140 6.59 3.37 4.11
C ALA A 140 6.99 4.15 5.36
N LYS A 141 7.94 3.65 6.18
CA LYS A 141 8.51 4.37 7.33
C LYS A 141 9.11 5.71 6.93
N LYS A 142 9.98 5.70 5.92
CA LYS A 142 10.62 6.90 5.38
C LYS A 142 9.58 7.93 4.90
N LEU A 143 8.56 7.48 4.15
CA LEU A 143 7.54 8.35 3.58
C LEU A 143 6.58 8.90 4.63
N ALA A 144 6.25 8.12 5.65
CA ALA A 144 5.45 8.55 6.81
C ALA A 144 6.23 9.48 7.76
N GLY A 145 7.53 9.72 7.53
CA GLY A 145 8.37 10.53 8.40
C GLY A 145 8.66 9.87 9.76
N LYS A 146 8.64 8.54 9.83
CA LYS A 146 8.84 7.75 11.06
C LYS A 146 10.16 6.98 10.94
N GLN A 147 11.09 7.18 11.86
CA GLN A 147 12.37 6.44 11.94
C GLN A 147 12.25 5.28 12.93
#